data_AF-A0A1H8E1I0-F1
#
_entry.id   AF-A0A1H8E1I0-F1
#
_cell.length_a   1.000
_cell.length_b   1.000
_cell.length_c   1.000
_cell.angle_alpha   90.00
_cell.angle_beta   90.00
_cell.angle_gamma   90.00
#
_symmetry.space_group_name_H-M   'P 1'
#
loop_
_entity.id
_entity.type
_entity.pdbx_description
1 polymer ?
#
loop_
_entity_poly.entity_id
_entity_poly.type
_entity_poly.pdbx_seq_one_letter_code
_entity_poly.pdbx_strand_id
1 'polypeptide(L)'
;MENKSNTIEVGFADIFAAVKSKWALILGVVFITTVISAVAGYFYTKNTDYTAHAGADEFLPIVILENQTYQEQFDTLLQSFTERKRYASVLLKFAPDDANTALMQAKQDLLYLQSTLLRKLDLKLKLNKAVPPKQKEERVQTLTLQVEDLKQKLHQSKADMQVLRGLVPPMPADRTSMEQYSSLLLSAAQSGKYQRELSAAMQQLEYLTTTPASELENQYRTIQSELNTVKEELLRISDIIYAEAQKTAEAKAWNIIAGYGVNNREREEYSVEVFTGHYKDTAKSQWLAVTVTGAMIGFVLSCFGAIVLSRKENINQ
;
A
#
# COMPACT_ATOMS: atom_id res chain seq x y z
N MET A 1 -80.74 7.84 -8.51
CA MET A 1 -79.58 7.43 -9.33
C MET A 1 -78.66 6.62 -8.43
N GLU A 2 -78.90 5.32 -8.32
CA GLU A 2 -78.00 4.44 -7.57
C GLU A 2 -76.86 4.02 -8.49
N ASN A 3 -75.65 4.44 -8.12
CA ASN A 3 -74.42 4.01 -8.76
C ASN A 3 -74.17 2.57 -8.30
N LYS A 4 -74.69 1.57 -9.03
CA LYS A 4 -74.33 0.17 -8.80
C LYS A 4 -72.85 0.02 -9.10
N SER A 5 -72.04 0.04 -8.04
CA SER A 5 -70.68 -0.49 -8.08
C SER A 5 -70.78 -1.94 -8.53
N ASN A 6 -70.47 -2.21 -9.81
CA ASN A 6 -70.22 -3.55 -10.30
C ASN A 6 -68.91 -4.04 -9.67
N THR A 7 -68.97 -4.45 -8.42
CA THR A 7 -67.93 -5.30 -7.82
C THR A 7 -68.01 -6.64 -8.52
N ILE A 8 -67.07 -6.84 -9.44
CA ILE A 8 -66.90 -8.07 -10.18
C ILE A 8 -66.30 -9.10 -9.21
N GLU A 9 -67.08 -10.11 -8.81
CA GLU A 9 -66.53 -11.27 -8.12
C GLU A 9 -65.67 -12.09 -9.10
N VAL A 10 -64.38 -12.18 -8.80
CA VAL A 10 -63.44 -13.06 -9.50
C VAL A 10 -63.41 -14.38 -8.75
N GLY A 11 -64.04 -15.41 -9.31
CA GLY A 11 -64.01 -16.75 -8.75
C GLY A 11 -62.70 -17.48 -9.07
N PHE A 12 -62.30 -18.43 -8.22
CA PHE A 12 -61.10 -19.24 -8.44
C PHE A 12 -61.10 -19.98 -9.79
N ALA A 13 -62.27 -20.41 -10.28
CA ALA A 13 -62.40 -21.10 -11.56
C ALA A 13 -61.97 -20.24 -12.77
N ASP A 14 -62.28 -18.93 -12.75
CA ASP A 14 -61.88 -17.98 -13.80
C ASP A 14 -60.35 -17.80 -13.82
N ILE A 15 -59.73 -17.80 -12.64
CA ILE A 15 -58.27 -17.69 -12.49
C ILE A 15 -57.59 -18.90 -13.10
N PHE A 16 -58.05 -20.12 -12.80
CA PHE A 16 -57.47 -21.35 -13.36
C PHE A 16 -57.63 -21.42 -14.89
N ALA A 17 -58.77 -21.00 -15.43
CA ALA A 17 -59.00 -20.99 -16.89
C ALA A 17 -58.12 -19.96 -17.61
N ALA A 18 -57.99 -18.75 -17.05
CA ALA A 18 -57.13 -17.70 -17.60
C ALA A 18 -55.64 -18.07 -17.55
N VAL A 19 -55.18 -18.66 -16.43
CA VAL A 19 -53.80 -19.12 -16.27
C VAL A 19 -53.49 -20.26 -17.25
N LYS A 20 -54.42 -21.20 -17.44
CA LYS A 20 -54.24 -22.32 -18.39
C LYS A 20 -54.19 -21.86 -19.84
N SER A 21 -55.06 -20.93 -20.23
CA SER A 21 -55.15 -20.45 -21.62
C SER A 21 -54.03 -19.49 -22.02
N LYS A 22 -53.48 -18.72 -21.08
CA LYS A 22 -52.42 -17.74 -21.33
C LYS A 22 -51.09 -18.10 -20.67
N TRP A 23 -50.88 -19.37 -20.33
CA TRP A 23 -49.66 -19.86 -19.66
C TRP A 23 -48.37 -19.44 -20.37
N ALA A 24 -48.33 -19.52 -21.70
CA ALA A 24 -47.16 -19.10 -22.49
C ALA A 24 -46.87 -17.59 -22.36
N LEU A 25 -47.91 -16.75 -22.28
CA LEU A 25 -47.78 -15.31 -22.09
C LEU A 25 -47.32 -14.98 -20.65
N ILE A 26 -47.84 -15.72 -19.67
CA ILE A 26 -47.41 -15.63 -18.27
C ILE A 26 -45.93 -15.95 -18.14
N LEU A 27 -45.49 -17.08 -18.70
CA LEU A 27 -44.08 -17.46 -18.72
C LEU A 27 -43.20 -16.43 -19.43
N GLY A 28 -43.67 -15.88 -20.56
CA GLY A 28 -42.94 -14.86 -21.32
C GLY A 28 -42.70 -13.57 -20.52
N VAL A 29 -43.73 -13.07 -19.83
CA VAL A 29 -43.62 -11.87 -19.00
C VAL A 29 -42.73 -12.11 -17.78
N VAL A 30 -42.91 -13.25 -17.08
CA VAL A 30 -42.05 -13.62 -15.94
C VAL A 30 -40.59 -13.73 -16.36
N PHE A 31 -40.31 -14.32 -17.53
CA PHE A 31 -38.96 -14.42 -18.05
C PHE A 31 -38.34 -13.03 -18.31
N ILE A 32 -39.07 -12.14 -18.98
CA ILE A 32 -38.58 -10.78 -19.28
C ILE A 32 -38.32 -9.99 -17.99
N THR A 33 -39.24 -10.01 -17.03
CA THR A 33 -39.03 -9.29 -15.75
C THR A 33 -37.89 -9.87 -14.94
N THR A 34 -37.72 -11.20 -14.95
CA THR A 34 -36.59 -11.87 -14.29
C THR A 34 -35.27 -11.48 -14.93
N VAL A 35 -35.18 -11.43 -16.26
CA VAL A 35 -33.97 -11.01 -16.98
C VAL A 35 -33.64 -9.54 -16.69
N ILE A 36 -34.63 -8.64 -16.72
CA ILE A 36 -34.41 -7.22 -16.40
C ILE A 36 -33.92 -7.06 -14.96
N SER A 37 -34.53 -7.75 -14.00
CA SER A 37 -34.11 -7.70 -12.59
C SER A 37 -32.74 -8.35 -12.36
N ALA A 38 -32.40 -9.42 -13.07
CA ALA A 38 -31.07 -10.02 -13.02
C ALA A 38 -29.98 -9.09 -13.57
N VAL A 39 -30.28 -8.36 -14.66
CA VAL A 39 -29.40 -7.34 -15.23
C VAL A 39 -29.25 -6.16 -14.27
N ALA A 40 -30.34 -5.66 -13.70
CA ALA A 40 -30.31 -4.58 -12.70
C ALA A 40 -29.51 -5.00 -11.46
N GLY A 41 -29.71 -6.22 -10.96
CA GLY A 41 -28.92 -6.80 -9.87
C GLY A 41 -27.44 -6.90 -10.25
N TYR A 42 -27.12 -7.35 -11.45
CA TYR A 42 -25.73 -7.45 -11.93
C TYR A 42 -25.03 -6.08 -11.96
N PHE A 43 -25.68 -5.04 -12.48
CA PHE A 43 -25.12 -3.68 -12.49
C PHE A 43 -24.99 -3.08 -11.08
N TYR A 44 -25.95 -3.35 -10.20
CA TYR A 44 -25.87 -2.93 -8.80
C TYR A 44 -24.67 -3.57 -8.09
N THR A 45 -24.41 -4.87 -8.31
CA THR A 45 -23.23 -5.57 -7.77
C THR A 45 -21.91 -5.12 -8.41
N LYS A 46 -21.91 -4.82 -9.71
CA LYS A 46 -20.71 -4.41 -10.45
C LYS A 46 -20.23 -3.01 -10.07
N ASN A 47 -21.16 -2.08 -9.82
CA ASN A 47 -20.82 -0.73 -9.37
C ASN A 47 -20.32 -0.70 -7.91
N THR A 48 -20.77 -1.63 -7.06
CA THR A 48 -20.24 -1.78 -5.69
C THR A 48 -18.85 -2.43 -5.66
N ASP A 49 -18.55 -3.36 -6.56
CA ASP A 49 -17.22 -3.95 -6.71
C ASP A 49 -16.16 -2.93 -7.18
N TYR A 50 -16.52 -1.97 -8.04
CA TYR A 50 -15.59 -0.93 -8.53
C TYR A 50 -15.17 0.06 -7.43
N THR A 51 -16.05 0.36 -6.48
CA THR A 51 -15.74 1.24 -5.34
C THR A 51 -14.91 0.56 -4.25
N ALA A 52 -14.80 -0.77 -4.27
CA ALA A 52 -14.08 -1.54 -3.26
C ALA A 52 -12.60 -1.81 -3.61
N HIS A 53 -12.16 -1.54 -4.85
CA HIS A 53 -10.82 -1.92 -5.33
C HIS A 53 -9.89 -0.74 -5.66
N ALA A 54 -10.29 0.50 -5.38
CA ALA A 54 -9.45 1.66 -5.63
C ALA A 54 -8.71 2.06 -4.34
N GLY A 55 -7.50 1.53 -4.12
CA GLY A 55 -6.49 2.26 -3.32
C GLY A 55 -5.90 1.60 -2.07
N ALA A 56 -6.03 0.29 -1.83
CA ALA A 56 -5.29 -0.31 -0.71
C ALA A 56 -3.77 -0.23 -0.94
N ASP A 57 -2.98 -0.21 0.15
CA ASP A 57 -1.56 -0.57 0.16
C ASP A 57 -1.40 -1.96 0.79
N GLU A 58 -0.60 -2.83 0.17
CA GLU A 58 -0.34 -4.19 0.66
C GLU A 58 0.73 -4.13 1.76
N PHE A 59 0.66 -5.02 2.74
CA PHE A 59 1.80 -5.22 3.64
C PHE A 59 2.95 -5.81 2.82
N LEU A 60 3.83 -4.94 2.33
CA LEU A 60 5.01 -5.37 1.58
C LEU A 60 5.78 -6.42 2.40
N PRO A 61 6.00 -7.62 1.85
CA PRO A 61 6.88 -8.59 2.47
C PRO A 61 8.26 -7.96 2.61
N ILE A 62 8.90 -8.16 3.77
CA ILE A 62 10.24 -7.63 4.01
C ILE A 62 11.22 -8.48 3.19
N VAL A 63 11.56 -7.98 2.00
CA VAL A 63 12.57 -8.60 1.14
C VAL A 63 13.92 -7.95 1.44
N ILE A 64 14.75 -8.65 2.20
CA ILE A 64 16.17 -8.32 2.31
C ILE A 64 16.87 -8.95 1.11
N LEU A 65 17.39 -8.14 0.20
CA LEU A 65 18.12 -8.61 -0.98
C LEU A 65 19.57 -8.91 -0.62
N GLU A 66 20.09 -10.04 -1.10
CA GLU A 66 21.46 -10.51 -0.80
C GLU A 66 22.56 -9.57 -1.31
N ASN A 67 22.26 -8.70 -2.29
CA ASN A 67 23.24 -7.80 -2.91
C ASN A 67 23.23 -6.36 -2.36
N GLN A 68 22.40 -6.06 -1.36
CA GLN A 68 22.32 -4.72 -0.76
C GLN A 68 23.41 -4.47 0.28
N THR A 69 23.82 -3.21 0.43
CA THR A 69 24.68 -2.80 1.55
C THR A 69 23.94 -2.98 2.87
N TYR A 70 24.66 -3.19 3.97
CA TYR A 70 24.02 -3.29 5.29
C TYR A 70 23.20 -2.05 5.68
N GLN A 71 23.63 -0.88 5.20
CA GLN A 71 22.88 0.35 5.40
C GLN A 71 21.53 0.30 4.66
N GLU A 72 21.51 -0.16 3.41
CA GLU A 72 20.27 -0.30 2.63
C GLU A 72 19.31 -1.35 3.24
N GLN A 73 19.86 -2.47 3.73
CA GLN A 73 19.07 -3.49 4.43
C GLN A 73 18.47 -2.92 5.72
N PHE A 74 19.26 -2.16 6.49
CA PHE A 74 18.79 -1.48 7.70
C PHE A 74 17.73 -0.43 7.40
N ASP A 75 17.93 0.40 6.38
CA ASP A 75 16.97 1.45 5.99
C ASP A 75 15.63 0.82 5.55
N THR A 76 15.67 -0.30 4.84
CA THR A 76 14.49 -1.09 4.46
C THR A 76 13.72 -1.58 5.71
N LEU A 77 14.45 -2.11 6.70
CA LEU A 77 13.85 -2.55 7.97
C LEU A 77 13.27 -1.37 8.78
N LEU A 78 13.93 -0.21 8.75
CA LEU A 78 13.48 0.99 9.45
C LEU A 78 12.21 1.57 8.82
N GLN A 79 12.14 1.61 7.49
CA GLN A 79 10.93 2.00 6.75
C GLN A 79 9.79 1.06 7.11
N SER A 80 10.04 -0.24 7.00
CA SER A 80 9.07 -1.30 7.32
C SER A 80 8.53 -1.18 8.74
N PHE A 81 9.41 -0.94 9.71
CA PHE A 81 9.07 -0.67 11.11
C PHE A 81 8.14 0.54 11.26
N THR A 82 8.44 1.64 10.56
CA THR A 82 7.67 2.89 10.61
C THR A 82 6.24 2.67 10.11
N GLU A 83 6.08 1.92 9.02
CA GLU A 83 4.78 1.55 8.47
C GLU A 83 3.96 0.70 9.46
N ARG A 84 4.56 -0.33 10.06
CA ARG A 84 3.87 -1.22 11.01
C ARG A 84 3.45 -0.49 12.28
N LYS A 85 4.29 0.41 12.79
CA LYS A 85 3.95 1.31 13.91
C LYS A 85 2.76 2.19 13.59
N ARG A 86 2.68 2.71 12.37
CA ARG A 86 1.55 3.48 11.89
C ARG A 86 0.29 2.62 11.84
N TYR A 87 0.34 1.43 11.23
CA TYR A 87 -0.79 0.51 11.13
C TYR A 87 -1.35 0.13 12.49
N ALA A 88 -0.50 -0.33 13.42
CA ALA A 88 -0.93 -0.68 14.77
C ALA A 88 -1.61 0.50 15.49
N SER A 89 -1.09 1.72 15.31
CA SER A 89 -1.65 2.93 15.93
C SER A 89 -3.03 3.31 15.36
N VAL A 90 -3.26 3.05 14.07
CA VAL A 90 -4.58 3.27 13.45
C VAL A 90 -5.57 2.22 13.92
N LEU A 91 -5.19 0.94 13.87
CA LEU A 91 -6.06 -0.16 14.28
C LEU A 91 -6.50 -0.06 15.74
N LEU A 92 -5.59 0.30 16.65
CA LEU A 92 -5.93 0.50 18.07
C LEU A 92 -7.06 1.50 18.32
N LYS A 93 -7.28 2.48 17.43
CA LYS A 93 -8.37 3.45 17.59
C LYS A 93 -9.76 2.85 17.33
N PHE A 94 -9.81 1.75 16.58
CA PHE A 94 -11.04 1.16 16.07
C PHE A 94 -11.25 -0.30 16.50
N ALA A 95 -10.22 -0.89 17.12
CA ALA A 95 -10.20 -2.28 17.55
C ALA A 95 -11.28 -2.57 18.61
N PRO A 96 -12.02 -3.67 18.48
CA PRO A 96 -12.85 -4.20 19.57
C PRO A 96 -11.97 -4.63 20.77
N ASP A 97 -12.57 -4.76 21.95
CA ASP A 97 -11.83 -4.99 23.21
C ASP A 97 -10.95 -6.25 23.20
N ASP A 98 -11.36 -7.28 22.46
CA ASP A 98 -10.63 -8.54 22.26
C ASP A 98 -9.39 -8.37 21.36
N ALA A 99 -9.48 -7.57 20.28
CA ALA A 99 -8.34 -7.23 19.42
C ALA A 99 -7.41 -6.17 20.04
N ASN A 100 -7.94 -5.34 20.94
CA ASN A 100 -7.20 -4.26 21.60
C ASN A 100 -6.01 -4.79 22.41
N THR A 101 -6.18 -5.90 23.14
CA THR A 101 -5.09 -6.50 23.94
C THR A 101 -3.92 -6.96 23.08
N ALA A 102 -4.19 -7.66 21.98
CA ALA A 102 -3.17 -8.15 21.06
C ALA A 102 -2.46 -7.00 20.31
N LEU A 103 -3.21 -5.97 19.89
CA LEU A 103 -2.63 -4.78 19.26
C LEU A 103 -1.81 -3.92 20.24
N MET A 104 -2.20 -3.86 21.51
CA MET A 104 -1.39 -3.21 22.55
C MET A 104 -0.09 -3.97 22.77
N GLN A 105 -0.12 -5.31 22.79
CA GLN A 105 1.10 -6.12 22.86
C GLN A 105 1.98 -5.88 21.64
N ALA A 106 1.43 -5.91 20.43
CA ALA A 106 2.18 -5.61 19.21
C ALA A 106 2.82 -4.21 19.24
N LYS A 107 2.13 -3.20 19.78
CA LYS A 107 2.68 -1.87 19.98
C LYS A 107 3.84 -1.85 20.97
N GLN A 108 3.76 -2.60 22.08
CA GLN A 108 4.85 -2.74 23.04
C GLN A 108 6.05 -3.45 22.40
N ASP A 109 5.82 -4.51 21.64
CA ASP A 109 6.86 -5.24 20.90
C ASP A 109 7.57 -4.33 19.88
N LEU A 110 6.83 -3.47 19.16
CA LEU A 110 7.42 -2.45 18.28
C LEU A 110 8.29 -1.44 19.04
N LEU A 111 7.84 -0.98 20.21
CA LEU A 111 8.64 -0.07 21.04
C LEU A 111 9.93 -0.74 21.55
N TYR A 112 9.85 -2.02 21.89
CA TYR A 112 11.02 -2.82 22.25
C TYR A 112 11.98 -2.98 21.07
N LEU A 113 11.46 -3.32 19.89
CA LEU A 113 12.23 -3.46 18.65
C LEU A 113 12.99 -2.16 18.31
N GLN A 114 12.32 -1.00 18.46
CA GLN A 114 12.90 0.32 18.25
C GLN A 114 14.04 0.62 19.24
N SER A 115 13.78 0.44 20.53
CA SER A 115 14.68 0.86 21.60
C SER A 115 15.87 -0.07 21.81
N THR A 116 15.72 -1.35 21.47
CA THR A 116 16.72 -2.39 21.74
C THR A 116 17.48 -2.79 20.48
N LEU A 117 16.78 -3.31 19.47
CA LEU A 117 17.44 -3.96 18.33
C LEU A 117 17.81 -2.96 17.24
N LEU A 118 16.86 -2.15 16.76
CA LEU A 118 17.11 -1.16 15.70
C LEU A 118 18.13 -0.10 16.12
N ARG A 119 18.03 0.42 17.35
CA ARG A 119 18.99 1.42 17.87
C ARG A 119 20.40 0.84 18.03
N LYS A 120 20.53 -0.38 18.54
CA LYS A 120 21.83 -1.05 18.68
C LYS A 120 22.46 -1.28 17.31
N LEU A 121 21.64 -1.68 16.34
CA LEU A 121 22.08 -1.92 14.98
C LEU A 121 22.49 -0.63 14.26
N ASP A 122 21.72 0.46 14.40
CA ASP A 122 22.08 1.80 13.90
C ASP A 122 23.44 2.27 14.43
N LEU A 123 23.64 2.16 15.76
CA LEU A 123 24.92 2.48 16.38
C LEU A 123 26.06 1.60 15.84
N LYS A 124 25.82 0.30 15.69
CA LYS A 124 26.81 -0.62 15.13
C LYS A 124 27.12 -0.35 13.68
N LEU A 125 26.16 0.02 12.85
CA LEU A 125 26.40 0.34 11.43
C LEU A 125 27.15 1.66 11.29
N LYS A 126 26.88 2.64 12.16
CA LYS A 126 27.65 3.89 12.24
C LYS A 126 29.10 3.67 12.66
N LEU A 127 29.34 2.71 13.56
CA LEU A 127 30.67 2.40 14.09
C LEU A 127 31.45 1.42 13.22
N ASN A 128 30.79 0.35 12.79
CA ASN A 128 31.32 -0.68 11.90
C ASN A 128 30.82 -0.38 10.50
N LYS A 129 31.69 0.24 9.69
CA LYS A 129 31.52 0.29 8.23
C LYS A 129 31.85 -1.08 7.61
N ALA A 130 31.26 -2.15 8.16
CA ALA A 130 31.56 -3.52 7.81
C ALA A 130 31.23 -3.75 6.33
N VAL A 131 32.22 -4.26 5.61
CA VAL A 131 32.10 -4.61 4.20
C VAL A 131 32.01 -6.13 4.13
N PRO A 132 31.13 -6.71 3.28
CA PRO A 132 31.13 -8.13 3.04
C PRO A 132 32.53 -8.66 2.71
N PRO A 133 33.01 -9.76 3.34
CA PRO A 133 34.37 -10.28 3.11
C PRO A 133 34.69 -10.52 1.64
N LYS A 134 33.70 -11.00 0.86
CA LYS A 134 33.81 -11.25 -0.58
C LYS A 134 34.02 -9.97 -1.40
N GLN A 135 33.61 -8.82 -0.88
CA GLN A 135 33.73 -7.51 -1.52
C GLN A 135 34.89 -6.69 -0.93
N LYS A 136 35.68 -7.25 0.00
CA LYS A 136 36.75 -6.51 0.68
C LYS A 136 37.75 -5.93 -0.32
N GLU A 137 38.25 -6.73 -1.24
CA GLU A 137 39.28 -6.31 -2.21
C GLU A 137 38.74 -5.27 -3.19
N GLU A 138 37.55 -5.51 -3.76
CA GLU A 138 36.86 -4.56 -4.64
C GLU A 138 36.60 -3.23 -3.93
N ARG A 139 36.19 -3.28 -2.65
CA ARG A 139 35.94 -2.09 -1.86
C ARG A 139 37.22 -1.35 -1.51
N VAL A 140 38.31 -2.05 -1.21
CA VAL A 140 39.63 -1.45 -1.02
C VAL A 140 40.10 -0.74 -2.30
N GLN A 141 39.95 -1.36 -3.47
CA GLN A 141 40.27 -0.73 -4.75
C GLN A 141 39.41 0.51 -5.00
N THR A 142 38.10 0.40 -4.81
CA THR A 142 37.16 1.52 -4.97
C THR A 142 37.50 2.68 -4.03
N LEU A 143 37.76 2.41 -2.75
CA LEU A 143 38.16 3.42 -1.78
C LEU A 143 39.52 4.04 -2.11
N THR A 144 40.47 3.26 -2.64
CA THR A 144 41.76 3.78 -3.10
C THR A 144 41.58 4.77 -4.24
N LEU A 145 40.77 4.42 -5.25
CA LEU A 145 40.44 5.32 -6.36
C LEU A 145 39.71 6.57 -5.86
N GLN A 146 38.75 6.42 -4.94
CA GLN A 146 38.03 7.54 -4.34
C GLN A 146 38.95 8.46 -3.54
N VAL A 147 39.92 7.92 -2.79
CA VAL A 147 40.90 8.71 -2.04
C VAL A 147 41.77 9.53 -3.01
N GLU A 148 42.24 8.94 -4.10
CA GLU A 148 43.04 9.67 -5.09
C GLU A 148 42.24 10.76 -5.80
N ASP A 149 41.00 10.48 -6.20
CA ASP A 149 40.07 11.49 -6.75
C ASP A 149 39.79 12.63 -5.76
N LEU A 150 39.52 12.31 -4.49
CA LEU A 150 39.29 13.30 -3.43
C LEU A 150 40.54 14.14 -3.15
N LYS A 151 41.75 13.55 -3.21
CA LYS A 151 43.01 14.29 -3.11
C LYS A 151 43.16 15.29 -4.26
N GLN A 152 42.86 14.87 -5.49
CA GLN A 152 42.91 15.75 -6.67
C GLN A 152 41.87 16.87 -6.56
N LYS A 153 40.61 16.56 -6.23
CA LYS A 153 39.55 17.56 -6.03
C LYS A 153 39.86 18.54 -4.91
N LEU A 154 40.41 18.06 -3.79
CA LEU A 154 40.84 18.92 -2.68
C LEU A 154 42.03 19.80 -3.09
N HIS A 155 42.97 19.27 -3.86
CA HIS A 155 44.09 20.05 -4.40
C HIS A 155 43.60 21.16 -5.32
N GLN A 156 42.72 20.83 -6.28
CA GLN A 156 42.11 21.80 -7.19
C GLN A 156 41.31 22.86 -6.44
N SER A 157 40.43 22.45 -5.52
CA SER A 157 39.62 23.37 -4.72
C SER A 157 40.46 24.32 -3.87
N LYS A 158 41.60 23.85 -3.33
CA LYS A 158 42.57 24.70 -2.63
C LYS A 158 43.32 25.65 -3.57
N ALA A 159 43.68 25.20 -4.76
CA ALA A 159 44.29 26.05 -5.79
C ALA A 159 43.31 27.16 -6.23
N ASP A 160 42.05 26.81 -6.50
CA ASP A 160 40.99 27.75 -6.87
C ASP A 160 40.76 28.79 -5.76
N MET A 161 40.77 28.35 -4.49
CA MET A 161 40.69 29.24 -3.34
C MET A 161 41.90 30.19 -3.25
N GLN A 162 43.11 29.76 -3.61
CA GLN A 162 44.30 30.62 -3.67
C GLN A 162 44.21 31.62 -4.82
N VAL A 163 43.73 31.20 -5.99
CA VAL A 163 43.46 32.09 -7.13
C VAL A 163 42.45 33.18 -6.72
N LEU A 164 41.35 32.80 -6.08
CA LEU A 164 40.34 33.74 -5.59
C LEU A 164 40.88 34.72 -4.53
N ARG A 165 41.81 34.30 -3.67
CA ARG A 165 42.48 35.19 -2.70
C ARG A 165 43.44 36.17 -3.37
N GLY A 166 44.04 35.79 -4.50
CA GLY A 166 44.92 36.65 -5.30
C GLY A 166 44.15 37.62 -6.21
N LEU A 167 42.88 37.34 -6.50
CA LEU A 167 41.99 38.24 -7.22
C LEU A 167 41.48 39.34 -6.26
N VAL A 168 42.05 40.54 -6.36
CA VAL A 168 41.43 41.74 -5.79
C VAL A 168 40.09 41.94 -6.53
N PRO A 169 38.94 42.10 -5.84
CA PRO A 169 37.67 42.30 -6.53
C PRO A 169 37.79 43.55 -7.44
N PRO A 170 37.42 43.41 -8.71
CA PRO A 170 36.02 43.65 -9.05
C PRO A 170 35.36 42.46 -9.75
N MET A 171 34.04 42.42 -9.68
CA MET A 171 33.21 41.53 -10.51
C MET A 171 33.67 41.64 -11.98
N PRO A 172 33.97 40.53 -12.66
CA PRO A 172 34.39 40.58 -14.05
C PRO A 172 33.20 41.02 -14.95
N ALA A 173 33.49 41.88 -15.94
CA ALA A 173 32.49 42.64 -16.69
C ALA A 173 31.84 41.86 -17.85
N ASP A 174 32.45 40.77 -18.32
CA ASP A 174 31.95 39.93 -19.41
C ASP A 174 31.40 38.58 -18.89
N ARG A 175 30.47 37.99 -19.65
CA ARG A 175 29.76 36.75 -19.23
C ARG A 175 30.70 35.56 -19.03
N THR A 176 31.70 35.39 -19.89
CA THR A 176 32.59 34.22 -19.89
C THR A 176 33.51 34.21 -18.67
N SER A 177 34.04 35.38 -18.29
CA SER A 177 34.82 35.55 -17.07
C SER A 177 33.97 35.47 -15.80
N MET A 178 32.69 35.85 -15.86
CA MET A 178 31.74 35.64 -14.76
C MET A 178 31.41 34.15 -14.54
N GLU A 179 31.27 33.37 -15.61
CA GLU A 179 31.11 31.91 -15.53
C GLU A 179 32.36 31.24 -14.93
N GLN A 180 33.56 31.59 -15.39
CA GLN A 180 34.82 31.10 -14.83
C GLN A 180 35.01 31.49 -13.36
N TYR A 181 34.66 32.72 -12.99
CA TYR A 181 34.70 33.17 -11.60
C TYR A 181 33.71 32.40 -10.73
N SER A 182 32.50 32.16 -11.22
CA SER A 182 31.48 31.38 -10.51
C SER A 182 31.88 29.91 -10.33
N SER A 183 32.54 29.30 -11.32
CA SER A 183 33.01 27.91 -11.23
C SER A 183 34.15 27.77 -10.21
N LEU A 184 35.07 28.75 -10.17
CA LEU A 184 36.12 28.83 -9.14
C LEU A 184 35.53 28.97 -7.73
N LEU A 185 34.52 29.86 -7.55
CA LEU A 185 33.83 30.03 -6.26
C LEU A 185 33.13 28.74 -5.82
N LEU A 186 32.40 28.10 -6.72
CA LEU A 186 31.70 26.84 -6.45
C LEU A 186 32.69 25.74 -6.06
N SER A 187 33.80 25.61 -6.79
CA SER A 187 34.87 24.64 -6.49
C SER A 187 35.53 24.92 -5.14
N ALA A 188 35.93 26.16 -4.87
CA ALA A 188 36.56 26.56 -3.61
C ALA A 188 35.66 26.32 -2.39
N ALA A 189 34.35 26.56 -2.53
CA ALA A 189 33.37 26.30 -1.46
C ALA A 189 33.30 24.82 -1.06
N GLN A 190 33.64 23.89 -1.95
CA GLN A 190 33.61 22.45 -1.66
C GLN A 190 34.82 21.94 -0.86
N SER A 191 35.87 22.76 -0.63
CA SER A 191 37.11 22.31 0.04
C SER A 191 36.84 21.62 1.39
N GLY A 192 35.93 22.18 2.20
CA GLY A 192 35.59 21.61 3.52
C GLY A 192 34.78 20.31 3.43
N LYS A 193 34.04 20.10 2.34
CA LYS A 193 33.36 18.83 2.07
C LYS A 193 34.38 17.76 1.67
N TYR A 194 35.22 18.03 0.67
CA TYR A 194 36.23 17.10 0.20
C TYR A 194 37.22 16.69 1.30
N GLN A 195 37.59 17.60 2.20
CA GLN A 195 38.45 17.28 3.33
C GLN A 195 37.81 16.29 4.31
N ARG A 196 36.51 16.44 4.61
CA ARG A 196 35.77 15.52 5.49
C ARG A 196 35.61 14.15 4.83
N GLU A 197 35.24 14.12 3.56
CA GLU A 197 35.10 12.88 2.79
C GLU A 197 36.43 12.13 2.65
N LEU A 198 37.53 12.85 2.42
CA LEU A 198 38.88 12.27 2.34
C LEU A 198 39.27 11.62 3.67
N SER A 199 39.07 12.32 4.79
CA SER A 199 39.34 11.79 6.13
C SER A 199 38.54 10.51 6.40
N ALA A 200 37.23 10.54 6.10
CA ALA A 200 36.35 9.38 6.29
C ALA A 200 36.70 8.18 5.40
N ALA A 201 37.15 8.43 4.16
CA ALA A 201 37.56 7.40 3.22
C ALA A 201 38.91 6.78 3.62
N MET A 202 39.89 7.61 4.04
CA MET A 202 41.18 7.13 4.54
C MET A 202 41.02 6.28 5.80
N GLN A 203 40.20 6.70 6.75
CA GLN A 203 39.92 5.93 7.97
C GLN A 203 39.29 4.57 7.65
N GLN A 204 38.40 4.51 6.66
CA GLN A 204 37.78 3.27 6.23
C GLN A 204 38.76 2.36 5.48
N LEU A 205 39.64 2.93 4.65
CA LEU A 205 40.69 2.20 3.95
C LEU A 205 41.71 1.60 4.93
N GLU A 206 42.14 2.39 5.93
CA GLU A 206 43.02 1.95 7.01
C GLU A 206 42.40 0.79 7.79
N TYR A 207 41.14 0.92 8.20
CA TYR A 207 40.41 -0.14 8.87
C TYR A 207 40.37 -1.44 8.02
N LEU A 208 39.96 -1.36 6.75
CA LEU A 208 39.88 -2.56 5.90
C LEU A 208 41.23 -3.22 5.64
N THR A 209 42.31 -2.43 5.57
CA THR A 209 43.66 -2.95 5.27
C THR A 209 44.36 -3.51 6.50
N THR A 210 44.10 -2.96 7.69
CA THR A 210 44.75 -3.36 8.94
C THR A 210 43.97 -4.41 9.72
N THR A 211 42.64 -4.50 9.57
CA THR A 211 41.82 -5.51 10.26
C THR A 211 41.96 -6.90 9.60
N PRO A 212 42.27 -7.96 10.38
CA PRO A 212 42.33 -9.34 9.88
C PRO A 212 41.04 -9.78 9.20
N ALA A 213 41.16 -10.61 8.17
CA ALA A 213 40.00 -11.11 7.41
C ALA A 213 38.99 -11.88 8.28
N SER A 214 39.48 -12.66 9.25
CA SER A 214 38.65 -13.41 10.20
C SER A 214 37.83 -12.50 11.12
N GLU A 215 38.39 -11.37 11.55
CA GLU A 215 37.69 -10.40 12.39
C GLU A 215 36.60 -9.68 11.58
N LEU A 216 36.90 -9.29 10.34
CA LEU A 216 35.91 -8.72 9.42
C LEU A 216 34.76 -9.71 9.15
N GLU A 217 35.07 -11.00 8.96
CA GLU A 217 34.06 -12.04 8.75
C GLU A 217 33.18 -12.25 9.99
N ASN A 218 33.76 -12.22 11.19
CA ASN A 218 32.99 -12.31 12.43
C ASN A 218 32.06 -11.11 12.61
N GLN A 219 32.53 -9.90 12.30
CA GLN A 219 31.70 -8.70 12.35
C GLN A 219 30.58 -8.74 11.31
N TYR A 220 30.87 -9.19 10.10
CA TYR A 220 29.89 -9.46 9.04
C TYR A 220 28.80 -10.43 9.52
N ARG A 221 29.19 -11.60 10.01
CA ARG A 221 28.24 -12.62 10.50
C ARG A 221 27.38 -12.07 11.64
N THR A 222 27.97 -11.27 12.52
CA THR A 222 27.26 -10.65 13.64
C THR A 222 26.22 -9.65 13.16
N ILE A 223 26.59 -8.73 12.25
CA ILE A 223 25.66 -7.72 11.72
C ILE A 223 24.54 -8.37 10.90
N GLN A 224 24.88 -9.35 10.06
CA GLN A 224 23.88 -10.08 9.28
C GLN A 224 22.90 -10.84 10.19
N SER A 225 23.40 -11.49 11.24
CA SER A 225 22.56 -12.18 12.22
C SER A 225 21.60 -11.21 12.90
N GLU A 226 22.09 -10.04 13.35
CA GLU A 226 21.24 -9.03 13.98
C GLU A 226 20.21 -8.42 13.02
N LEU A 227 20.57 -8.17 11.75
CA LEU A 227 19.63 -7.75 10.69
C LEU A 227 18.53 -8.80 10.48
N ASN A 228 18.89 -10.08 10.44
CA ASN A 228 17.93 -11.17 10.28
C ASN A 228 17.02 -11.30 11.50
N THR A 229 17.54 -11.16 12.72
CA THR A 229 16.72 -11.14 13.95
C THR A 229 15.72 -10.00 13.92
N VAL A 230 16.13 -8.79 13.52
CA VAL A 230 15.21 -7.64 13.37
C VAL A 230 14.13 -7.95 12.33
N LYS A 231 14.51 -8.53 11.19
CA LYS A 231 13.56 -8.95 10.15
C LYS A 231 12.52 -9.94 10.68
N GLU A 232 12.96 -11.00 11.35
CA GLU A 232 12.10 -12.05 11.87
C GLU A 232 11.12 -11.52 12.92
N GLU A 233 11.59 -10.70 13.85
CA GLU A 233 10.72 -10.03 14.83
C GLU A 233 9.71 -9.10 14.16
N LEU A 234 10.15 -8.34 13.15
CA LEU A 234 9.28 -7.43 12.43
C LEU A 234 8.21 -8.19 11.63
N LEU A 235 8.53 -9.34 11.04
CA LEU A 235 7.58 -10.24 10.40
C LEU A 235 6.58 -10.80 11.40
N ARG A 236 7.04 -11.34 12.54
CA ARG A 236 6.17 -11.86 13.61
C ARG A 236 5.16 -10.80 14.08
N ILE A 237 5.63 -9.57 14.31
CA ILE A 237 4.74 -8.47 14.71
C ILE A 237 3.76 -8.11 13.60
N SER A 238 4.19 -8.17 12.33
CA SER A 238 3.32 -7.92 11.18
C SER A 238 2.17 -8.92 11.11
N ASP A 239 2.46 -10.19 11.35
CA ASP A 239 1.44 -11.25 11.34
C ASP A 239 0.37 -11.00 12.41
N ILE A 240 0.78 -10.55 13.61
CA ILE A 240 -0.15 -10.16 14.68
C ILE A 240 -1.01 -8.97 14.23
N ILE A 241 -0.37 -7.91 13.71
CA ILE A 241 -1.08 -6.71 13.25
C ILE A 241 -2.10 -7.08 12.16
N TYR A 242 -1.72 -7.95 11.22
CA TYR A 242 -2.57 -8.40 10.13
C TYR A 242 -3.77 -9.21 10.63
N ALA A 243 -3.53 -10.19 11.50
CA ALA A 243 -4.59 -11.02 12.08
C ALA A 243 -5.61 -10.18 12.87
N GLU A 244 -5.12 -9.22 13.67
CA GLU A 244 -5.99 -8.35 14.45
C GLU A 244 -6.68 -7.28 13.60
N ALA A 245 -6.05 -6.85 12.50
CA ALA A 245 -6.70 -6.02 11.50
C ALA A 245 -7.92 -6.76 10.93
N GLN A 246 -7.75 -8.01 10.52
CA GLN A 246 -8.84 -8.82 9.96
C GLN A 246 -10.01 -8.96 10.94
N LYS A 247 -9.75 -9.26 12.22
CA LYS A 247 -10.80 -9.34 13.25
C LYS A 247 -11.50 -8.00 13.46
N THR A 248 -10.75 -6.90 13.51
CA THR A 248 -11.32 -5.55 13.62
C THR A 248 -12.20 -5.23 12.41
N ALA A 249 -11.79 -5.68 11.23
CA ALA A 249 -12.56 -5.55 10.01
C ALA A 249 -13.88 -6.30 10.08
N GLU A 250 -13.82 -7.60 10.43
CA GLU A 250 -14.99 -8.47 10.59
C GLU A 250 -15.98 -7.89 11.61
N ALA A 251 -15.49 -7.45 12.77
CA ALA A 251 -16.32 -6.85 13.83
C ALA A 251 -17.00 -5.53 13.42
N LYS A 252 -16.40 -4.77 12.50
CA LYS A 252 -16.95 -3.51 11.99
C LYS A 252 -17.66 -3.66 10.63
N ALA A 253 -17.80 -4.89 10.13
CA ALA A 253 -18.26 -5.18 8.77
C ALA A 253 -17.46 -4.41 7.69
N TRP A 254 -16.20 -4.12 7.98
CA TRP A 254 -15.23 -3.52 7.07
C TRP A 254 -14.51 -4.63 6.30
N ASN A 255 -14.15 -4.32 5.06
CA ASN A 255 -13.32 -5.17 4.23
C ASN A 255 -11.91 -4.60 4.26
N ILE A 256 -10.98 -5.27 4.94
CA ILE A 256 -9.56 -4.93 4.80
C ILE A 256 -9.04 -5.68 3.58
N ILE A 257 -8.91 -4.96 2.47
CA ILE A 257 -8.21 -5.45 1.29
C ILE A 257 -6.75 -5.08 1.49
N ALA A 258 -5.87 -6.07 1.63
CA ALA A 258 -4.44 -5.87 1.45
C ALA A 258 -4.15 -6.00 -0.06
N GLY A 259 -3.57 -4.98 -0.69
CA GLY A 259 -3.21 -4.96 -2.11
C GLY A 259 -2.56 -3.62 -2.48
N TYR A 260 -1.83 -3.48 -3.60
CA TYR A 260 -1.04 -2.27 -3.95
C TYR A 260 -1.83 -1.14 -4.64
N GLY A 261 -1.56 0.12 -4.27
CA GLY A 261 -2.13 1.31 -4.92
C GLY A 261 -1.36 2.61 -4.64
N VAL A 262 -0.91 3.29 -5.70
CA VAL A 262 -0.20 4.58 -5.60
C VAL A 262 -1.20 5.73 -5.41
N ASN A 263 -1.18 6.43 -4.27
CA ASN A 263 -1.97 7.65 -4.09
C ASN A 263 -1.24 8.88 -4.64
N ASN A 264 -1.94 9.69 -5.43
CA ASN A 264 -1.38 10.79 -6.22
C ASN A 264 -1.99 12.15 -5.84
N ARG A 265 -2.18 12.42 -4.53
CA ARG A 265 -2.92 13.62 -4.10
C ARG A 265 -2.13 14.74 -3.43
N GLU A 266 -1.04 14.52 -2.69
CA GLU A 266 -0.23 15.65 -2.18
C GLU A 266 1.26 15.28 -2.10
N ARG A 267 2.14 16.17 -2.60
CA ARG A 267 3.58 16.09 -2.33
C ARG A 267 3.77 16.38 -0.85
N GLU A 268 4.28 15.40 -0.10
CA GLU A 268 4.78 15.48 1.29
C GLU A 268 3.85 15.00 2.44
N GLU A 269 2.69 14.42 2.17
CA GLU A 269 1.94 13.65 3.19
C GLU A 269 1.74 12.19 2.76
N TYR A 270 2.37 11.25 3.47
CA TYR A 270 1.98 9.84 3.39
C TYR A 270 0.66 9.71 4.16
N SER A 271 -0.49 9.65 3.49
CA SER A 271 -1.77 9.26 4.08
C SER A 271 -2.03 7.77 3.82
N VAL A 272 -2.25 6.99 4.88
CA VAL A 272 -2.75 5.61 4.77
C VAL A 272 -4.25 5.73 4.90
N GLU A 273 -4.94 5.58 3.78
CA GLU A 273 -6.39 5.47 3.73
C GLU A 273 -6.76 3.99 3.96
N VAL A 274 -7.39 3.72 5.11
CA VAL A 274 -8.04 2.43 5.36
C VAL A 274 -9.31 2.42 4.52
N PHE A 275 -9.32 1.66 3.41
CA PHE A 275 -10.52 1.53 2.59
C PHE A 275 -11.56 0.69 3.34
N THR A 276 -12.63 1.35 3.77
CA THR A 276 -13.79 0.74 4.40
C THR A 276 -14.77 0.26 3.32
N GLY A 277 -14.55 -0.94 2.77
CA GLY A 277 -15.58 -1.62 1.98
C GLY A 277 -16.61 -2.31 2.88
N HIS A 278 -17.90 -2.27 2.55
CA HIS A 278 -18.92 -3.07 3.24
C HIS A 278 -18.87 -4.55 2.83
N TYR A 279 -19.17 -5.43 3.79
CA TYR A 279 -19.20 -6.90 3.68
C TYR A 279 -19.91 -7.44 2.41
N LYS A 280 -19.18 -8.23 1.61
CA LYS A 280 -19.55 -8.74 0.27
C LYS A 280 -20.67 -9.79 0.27
N ASP A 281 -21.07 -10.34 1.42
CA ASP A 281 -22.17 -11.30 1.50
C ASP A 281 -23.55 -10.68 1.20
N THR A 282 -23.68 -9.35 1.31
CA THR A 282 -24.91 -8.66 0.93
C THR A 282 -25.11 -8.60 -0.59
N ALA A 283 -24.05 -8.54 -1.41
CA ALA A 283 -24.20 -8.39 -2.86
C ALA A 283 -24.79 -9.63 -3.54
N LYS A 284 -24.33 -10.85 -3.19
CA LYS A 284 -24.89 -12.11 -3.73
C LYS A 284 -26.28 -12.39 -3.18
N SER A 285 -26.51 -12.15 -1.89
CA SER A 285 -27.83 -12.35 -1.26
C SER A 285 -28.87 -11.35 -1.78
N GLN A 286 -28.47 -10.09 -2.03
CA GLN A 286 -29.33 -9.08 -2.65
C GLN A 286 -29.56 -9.34 -4.13
N TRP A 287 -28.58 -9.84 -4.89
CA TRP A 287 -28.78 -10.22 -6.30
C TRP A 287 -29.88 -11.27 -6.46
N LEU A 288 -29.84 -12.31 -5.61
CA LEU A 288 -30.87 -13.35 -5.59
C LEU A 288 -32.22 -12.75 -5.16
N ALA A 289 -32.25 -11.92 -4.11
CA ALA A 289 -33.48 -11.29 -3.64
C ALA A 289 -34.13 -10.36 -4.69
N VAL A 290 -33.33 -9.56 -5.41
CA VAL A 290 -33.80 -8.66 -6.48
C VAL A 290 -34.33 -9.46 -7.67
N THR A 291 -33.64 -10.54 -8.05
CA THR A 291 -34.06 -11.41 -9.15
C THR A 291 -35.36 -12.14 -8.82
N VAL A 292 -35.48 -12.69 -7.60
CA VAL A 292 -36.71 -13.35 -7.11
C VAL A 292 -37.87 -12.36 -7.02
N THR A 293 -37.63 -11.14 -6.54
CA THR A 293 -38.66 -10.09 -6.46
C THR A 293 -39.16 -9.72 -7.86
N GLY A 294 -38.26 -9.58 -8.84
CA GLY A 294 -38.62 -9.36 -10.24
C GLY A 294 -39.47 -10.48 -10.86
N ALA A 295 -39.16 -11.72 -10.53
CA ALA A 295 -39.95 -12.88 -10.94
C ALA A 295 -41.36 -12.87 -10.32
N MET A 296 -41.47 -12.56 -9.02
CA MET A 296 -42.76 -12.46 -8.34
C MET A 296 -43.63 -11.33 -8.89
N ILE A 297 -43.06 -10.14 -9.13
CA ILE A 297 -43.77 -9.01 -9.74
C ILE A 297 -44.26 -9.40 -11.14
N GLY A 298 -43.40 -10.02 -11.96
CA GLY A 298 -43.79 -10.51 -13.28
C GLY A 298 -44.92 -11.53 -13.24
N PHE A 299 -44.90 -12.43 -12.25
CA PHE A 299 -45.93 -13.46 -12.07
C PHE A 299 -47.28 -12.84 -11.70
N VAL A 300 -47.30 -11.90 -10.76
CA VAL A 300 -48.53 -11.22 -10.33
C VAL A 300 -49.12 -10.38 -11.47
N LEU A 301 -48.30 -9.58 -12.14
CA LEU A 301 -48.75 -8.72 -13.25
C LEU A 301 -49.27 -9.54 -14.42
N SER A 302 -48.62 -10.64 -14.75
CA SER A 302 -49.03 -11.50 -15.86
C SER A 302 -50.26 -12.34 -15.54
N CYS A 303 -50.42 -12.83 -14.31
CA CYS A 303 -51.67 -13.46 -13.87
C CYS A 303 -52.84 -12.47 -13.94
N PHE A 304 -52.64 -11.23 -13.46
CA PHE A 304 -53.67 -10.19 -13.54
C PHE A 304 -54.00 -9.83 -15.00
N GLY A 305 -52.99 -9.63 -15.84
CA GLY A 305 -53.16 -9.36 -17.26
C GLY A 305 -53.86 -10.50 -18.02
N ALA A 306 -53.54 -11.75 -17.69
CA ALA A 306 -54.20 -12.93 -18.27
C ALA A 306 -55.69 -12.99 -17.91
N ILE A 307 -56.06 -12.68 -16.66
CA ILE A 307 -57.45 -12.62 -16.21
C ILE A 307 -58.23 -11.53 -16.95
N VAL A 308 -57.63 -10.33 -17.07
CA VAL A 308 -58.25 -9.20 -17.77
C VAL A 308 -58.44 -9.50 -19.27
N LEU A 309 -57.43 -10.08 -19.93
CA LEU A 309 -57.49 -10.43 -21.35
C LEU A 309 -58.48 -11.57 -21.62
N SER A 310 -58.47 -12.62 -20.80
CA SER A 310 -59.39 -13.74 -20.94
C SER A 310 -60.86 -13.30 -20.77
N ARG A 311 -61.13 -12.32 -19.89
CA ARG A 311 -62.48 -11.74 -19.79
C ARG A 311 -62.83 -10.86 -20.98
N LYS A 312 -61.90 -10.05 -21.48
CA LYS A 312 -62.14 -9.24 -22.68
C LYS A 312 -62.45 -10.10 -23.90
N GLU A 313 -61.81 -11.27 -24.03
CA GLU A 313 -62.12 -12.24 -25.08
C GLU A 313 -63.52 -12.85 -24.90
N ASN A 314 -63.92 -13.22 -23.68
CA ASN A 314 -65.26 -13.75 -23.40
C ASN A 314 -66.41 -12.73 -23.55
N ILE A 315 -66.13 -11.43 -23.45
CA ILE A 315 -67.14 -10.37 -23.67
C ILE A 315 -67.34 -10.09 -25.17
N ASN A 316 -66.35 -10.41 -26.01
CA ASN A 316 -66.39 -10.19 -27.45
C ASN A 316 -66.79 -11.45 -28.27
N GLN A 317 -67.02 -12.58 -27.61
CA GLN A 317 -67.59 -13.81 -28.17
C GLN A 317 -69.10 -13.84 -27.92
#